data_AF-A0AAU8V521-F1
#
_entry.id   AF-A0AAU8V521-F1
#
_cell.length_a   1.000
_cell.length_b   1.000
_cell.length_c   1.000
_cell.angle_alpha   90.00
_cell.angle_beta   90.00
_cell.angle_gamma   90.00
#
_symmetry.space_group_name_H-M   'P 1'
#
loop_
_entity.id
_entity.type
_entity.pdbx_description
1 polymer ?
#
loop_
_entity_poly.entity_id
_entity_poly.type
_entity_poly.pdbx_seq_one_letter_code
_entity_poly.pdbx_strand_id
1 'polypeptide(L)'
;MSAVPPSPTRTASGLALAAAPRRHFWFDPPAPRADVAAERRHRQERLAAAFRVFARHGFASGLAGHITARDPELPDHFWVNPLGVHFSQIRVSDLLLVNARGETAIGARPLNQAAFAIHAAIHEAHPHVVAAAHTHSTYGKAWSTLGRRLDPLTQDACVFYEDHALFDDFTGMVVDTREGARIAQALAKPGGGTHKGAILKNHGILTAGPSVEAAAWWYIALDNAAHTQLLAEAAGAPQPIDDDTARHTHGQIGGPDGALHAFDSLYARIVADEPDLLD
;
A
#
# COMPACT_ATOMS: atom_id res chain seq x y z
N MET A 1 3.78 22.15 33.69
CA MET A 1 4.59 23.37 33.52
C MET A 1 5.51 23.13 32.33
N SER A 2 5.20 23.71 31.16
CA SER A 2 6.05 23.55 29.98
C SER A 2 7.23 24.51 30.13
N ALA A 3 8.45 23.99 30.24
CA ALA A 3 9.65 24.80 30.32
C ALA A 3 9.80 25.62 29.02
N VAL A 4 10.01 26.93 29.15
CA VAL A 4 10.30 27.80 28.01
C VAL A 4 11.57 27.26 27.32
N PRO A 5 11.52 26.92 26.02
CA PRO A 5 12.71 26.42 25.34
C PRO A 5 13.79 27.52 25.31
N PRO A 6 15.06 27.17 25.53
CA PRO A 6 16.15 28.14 25.53
C PRO A 6 16.25 28.86 24.18
N SER A 7 16.48 30.17 24.22
CA SER A 7 16.59 31.03 23.03
C SER A 7 17.71 30.56 22.09
N PRO A 8 17.51 30.63 20.77
CA PRO A 8 18.52 30.22 19.79
C PRO A 8 19.79 31.10 19.87
N THR A 9 20.97 30.49 19.72
CA THR A 9 22.26 31.17 19.63
C THR A 9 22.52 31.63 18.20
N ARG A 10 22.99 32.87 18.01
CA ARG A 10 23.29 33.39 16.66
C ARG A 10 24.78 33.28 16.35
N THR A 11 25.11 32.85 15.14
CA THR A 11 26.49 32.92 14.61
C THR A 11 26.88 34.36 14.30
N ALA A 12 28.17 34.62 14.10
CA ALA A 12 28.66 35.91 13.62
C ALA A 12 28.05 36.32 12.26
N SER A 13 27.64 35.34 11.44
CA SER A 13 26.92 35.56 10.17
C SER A 13 25.40 35.70 10.32
N GLY A 14 24.87 35.65 11.55
CA GLY A 14 23.45 35.85 11.85
C GLY A 14 22.57 34.59 11.80
N LEU A 15 23.14 33.41 11.52
CA LEU A 15 22.41 32.14 11.53
C LEU A 15 21.93 31.82 12.95
N ALA A 16 20.64 31.53 13.11
CA ALA A 16 20.07 31.12 14.38
C ALA A 16 20.20 29.60 14.56
N LEU A 17 21.09 29.19 15.45
CA LEU A 17 21.28 27.81 15.85
C LEU A 17 20.34 27.48 17.02
N ALA A 18 19.81 26.25 17.03
CA ALA A 18 19.16 25.73 18.23
C ALA A 18 20.17 25.75 19.40
N ALA A 19 19.72 26.12 20.59
CA ALA A 19 20.58 26.23 21.78
C ALA A 19 21.34 24.93 22.09
N ALA A 20 20.77 23.78 21.71
CA ALA A 20 21.45 22.50 21.65
C ALA A 20 21.07 21.79 20.33
N PRO A 21 22.03 21.28 19.54
CA PRO A 21 21.74 20.41 18.41
C PRO A 21 20.93 19.19 18.87
N ARG A 22 19.80 18.91 18.21
CA ARG A 22 18.95 17.75 18.50
C ARG A 22 18.95 16.82 17.31
N ARG A 23 19.03 15.51 17.57
CA ARG A 23 18.66 14.50 16.57
C ARG A 23 17.15 14.32 16.65
N HIS A 24 16.47 14.52 15.53
CA HIS A 24 15.07 14.16 15.37
C HIS A 24 15.02 12.81 14.66
N PHE A 25 14.36 11.83 15.27
CA PHE A 25 14.06 10.55 14.63
C PHE A 25 12.66 10.64 14.04
N TRP A 26 12.46 10.15 12.81
CA TRP A 26 11.22 10.32 12.08
C TRP A 26 10.11 9.34 12.47
N PHE A 27 10.46 8.21 13.10
CA PHE A 27 9.61 7.02 13.24
C PHE A 27 8.79 6.95 14.53
N ASP A 28 8.39 8.08 15.11
CA ASP A 28 7.48 8.05 16.26
C ASP A 28 6.10 7.55 15.78
N PRO A 29 5.47 6.57 16.48
CA PRO A 29 4.17 6.08 16.07
C PRO A 29 3.13 7.20 16.13
N PRO A 30 2.22 7.29 15.14
CA PRO A 30 1.19 8.31 15.15
C PRO A 30 0.32 8.19 16.40
N ALA A 31 -0.09 9.33 16.96
CA ALA A 31 -0.99 9.34 18.10
C ALA A 31 -2.29 8.59 17.75
N PRO A 32 -2.85 7.78 18.68
CA PRO A 32 -4.13 7.13 18.47
C PRO A 32 -5.21 8.15 18.13
N ARG A 33 -6.13 7.77 17.21
CA ARG A 33 -7.28 8.61 16.89
C ARG A 33 -8.27 8.62 18.06
N ALA A 34 -8.96 9.74 18.21
CA ALA A 34 -9.77 10.03 19.40
C ALA A 34 -10.93 9.04 19.59
N ASP A 35 -11.52 8.57 18.49
CA ASP A 35 -12.63 7.62 18.47
C ASP A 35 -12.68 6.84 17.15
N VAL A 36 -13.65 5.90 17.08
CA VAL A 36 -13.91 5.05 15.91
C VAL A 36 -14.28 5.86 14.67
N ALA A 37 -15.01 6.98 14.83
CA ALA A 37 -15.42 7.81 13.71
C ALA A 37 -14.22 8.55 13.09
N ALA A 38 -13.30 9.04 13.92
CA ALA A 38 -12.05 9.66 13.49
C ALA A 38 -11.13 8.65 12.78
N GLU A 39 -11.03 7.41 13.27
CA GLU A 39 -10.29 6.34 12.61
C GLU A 39 -10.92 5.96 11.26
N ARG A 40 -12.25 5.88 11.17
CA ARG A 40 -12.97 5.59 9.93
C ARG A 40 -12.70 6.68 8.89
N ARG A 41 -12.86 7.94 9.30
CA ARG A 41 -12.61 9.10 8.43
C ARG A 41 -11.17 9.11 7.93
N HIS A 42 -10.20 8.84 8.80
CA HIS A 42 -8.79 8.72 8.43
C HIS A 42 -8.58 7.65 7.34
N ARG A 43 -9.11 6.45 7.53
CA ARG A 43 -9.02 5.37 6.52
C ARG A 43 -9.63 5.77 5.18
N GLN A 44 -10.80 6.42 5.19
CA GLN A 44 -11.47 6.90 3.99
C GLN A 44 -10.64 7.95 3.24
N GLU A 45 -10.11 8.96 3.94
CA GLU A 45 -9.28 10.01 3.35
C GLU A 45 -7.99 9.44 2.75
N ARG A 46 -7.33 8.53 3.49
CA ARG A 46 -6.14 7.83 3.00
C ARG A 46 -6.44 6.96 1.79
N LEU A 47 -7.61 6.32 1.76
CA LEU A 47 -8.04 5.49 0.66
C LEU A 47 -8.31 6.32 -0.61
N ALA A 48 -9.05 7.41 -0.50
CA ALA A 48 -9.28 8.34 -1.60
C ALA A 48 -7.95 8.92 -2.13
N ALA A 49 -7.06 9.34 -1.23
CA ALA A 49 -5.73 9.83 -1.59
C ALA A 49 -4.88 8.76 -2.28
N ALA A 50 -4.94 7.49 -1.85
CA ALA A 50 -4.20 6.40 -2.48
C ALA A 50 -4.59 6.23 -3.95
N PHE A 51 -5.88 6.34 -4.30
CA PHE A 51 -6.31 6.34 -5.71
C PHE A 51 -5.75 7.53 -6.49
N ARG A 52 -5.81 8.75 -5.94
CA ARG A 52 -5.27 9.94 -6.60
C ARG A 52 -3.76 9.81 -6.84
N VAL A 53 -3.02 9.31 -5.85
CA VAL A 53 -1.58 9.00 -5.97
C VAL A 53 -1.35 7.94 -7.05
N PHE A 54 -2.10 6.83 -7.04
CA PHE A 54 -1.98 5.76 -8.04
C PHE A 54 -2.25 6.28 -9.46
N ALA A 55 -3.19 7.21 -9.63
CA ALA A 55 -3.44 7.85 -10.91
C ALA A 55 -2.22 8.65 -11.40
N ARG A 56 -1.53 9.38 -10.51
CA ARG A 56 -0.30 10.12 -10.85
C ARG A 56 0.88 9.21 -11.20
N HIS A 57 0.91 8.00 -10.65
CA HIS A 57 1.87 6.97 -11.03
C HIS A 57 1.48 6.22 -12.32
N GLY A 58 0.32 6.52 -12.92
CA GLY A 58 -0.15 5.86 -14.14
C GLY A 58 -0.66 4.44 -13.91
N PHE A 59 -1.08 4.08 -12.70
CA PHE A 59 -1.57 2.74 -12.36
C PHE A 59 -3.05 2.51 -12.74
N ALA A 60 -3.77 3.57 -13.12
CA ALA A 60 -5.14 3.45 -13.60
C ALA A 60 -5.17 2.77 -14.98
N SER A 61 -5.91 1.65 -15.09
CA SER A 61 -6.01 0.87 -16.33
C SER A 61 -7.47 0.53 -16.63
N GLY A 62 -8.18 1.47 -17.26
CA GLY A 62 -9.60 1.30 -17.59
C GLY A 62 -10.46 1.04 -16.35
N LEU A 63 -11.16 -0.11 -16.32
CA LEU A 63 -12.01 -0.52 -15.19
C LEU A 63 -11.29 -1.39 -14.15
N ALA A 64 -10.00 -1.70 -14.37
CA ALA A 64 -9.24 -2.56 -13.49
C ALA A 64 -8.68 -1.80 -12.28
N GLY A 65 -8.49 -2.54 -11.19
CA GLY A 65 -7.86 -2.08 -9.98
C GLY A 65 -8.83 -1.60 -8.89
N HIS A 66 -8.42 -1.82 -7.66
CA HIS A 66 -9.19 -1.57 -6.45
C HIS A 66 -8.25 -1.56 -5.24
N ILE A 67 -8.63 -0.75 -4.25
CA ILE A 67 -7.99 -0.69 -2.95
C ILE A 67 -9.12 -0.80 -1.93
N THR A 68 -8.94 -1.66 -0.93
CA THR A 68 -9.91 -1.84 0.16
C THR A 68 -9.32 -1.40 1.49
N ALA A 69 -10.18 -0.91 2.39
CA ALA A 69 -9.83 -0.66 3.78
C ALA A 69 -10.93 -1.19 4.71
N ARG A 70 -10.59 -2.04 5.68
CA ARG A 70 -11.50 -2.56 6.69
C ARG A 70 -12.09 -1.42 7.51
N ASP A 71 -13.38 -1.46 7.79
CA ASP A 71 -14.01 -0.51 8.71
C ASP A 71 -13.53 -0.76 10.16
N PRO A 72 -13.29 0.29 10.97
CA PRO A 72 -12.82 0.10 12.34
C PRO A 72 -13.90 -0.39 13.32
N GLU A 73 -15.19 -0.30 12.98
CA GLU A 73 -16.31 -0.73 13.83
C GLU A 73 -16.95 -2.03 13.33
N LEU A 74 -17.00 -2.20 12.01
CA LEU A 74 -17.56 -3.36 11.33
C LEU A 74 -16.44 -4.18 10.69
N PRO A 75 -15.81 -5.13 11.39
CA PRO A 75 -14.59 -5.78 10.93
C PRO A 75 -14.78 -6.64 9.67
N ASP A 76 -16.02 -7.00 9.33
CA ASP A 76 -16.43 -7.73 8.13
C ASP A 76 -16.91 -6.82 6.98
N HIS A 77 -16.74 -5.50 7.13
CA HIS A 77 -17.06 -4.50 6.11
C HIS A 77 -15.80 -3.76 5.64
N PHE A 78 -15.80 -3.40 4.36
CA PHE A 78 -14.65 -2.84 3.66
C PHE A 78 -15.06 -1.63 2.82
N TRP A 79 -14.35 -0.53 3.00
CA TRP A 79 -14.39 0.64 2.14
C TRP A 79 -13.65 0.35 0.83
N VAL A 80 -14.24 0.69 -0.32
CA VAL A 80 -13.68 0.42 -1.66
C VAL A 80 -14.14 1.46 -2.68
N ASN A 81 -13.37 1.66 -3.76
CA ASN A 81 -13.79 2.51 -4.87
C ASN A 81 -15.00 1.94 -5.64
N PRO A 82 -15.86 2.81 -6.19
CA PRO A 82 -16.90 2.39 -7.13
C PRO A 82 -16.32 2.04 -8.50
N LEU A 83 -17.01 1.17 -9.23
CA LEU A 83 -16.69 0.82 -10.62
C LEU A 83 -16.95 2.01 -11.55
N GLY A 84 -16.02 2.25 -12.48
CA GLY A 84 -16.18 3.23 -13.56
C GLY A 84 -15.82 4.67 -13.20
N VAL A 85 -15.42 4.95 -11.95
CA VAL A 85 -14.82 6.25 -11.59
C VAL A 85 -13.32 6.14 -11.75
N HIS A 86 -12.73 7.04 -12.55
CA HIS A 86 -11.29 7.05 -12.75
C HIS A 86 -10.57 7.38 -11.44
N PHE A 87 -9.43 6.74 -11.18
CA PHE A 87 -8.69 6.91 -9.92
C PHE A 87 -8.36 8.37 -9.59
N SER A 88 -8.10 9.20 -10.61
CA SER A 88 -7.85 10.64 -10.46
C SER A 88 -9.07 11.47 -10.07
N GLN A 89 -10.24 10.86 -9.88
CA GLN A 89 -11.49 11.54 -9.55
C GLN A 89 -12.13 11.01 -8.27
N ILE A 90 -11.58 9.95 -7.67
CA ILE A 90 -12.13 9.35 -6.45
C ILE A 90 -12.11 10.38 -5.31
N ARG A 91 -13.22 10.50 -4.59
CA ARG A 91 -13.37 11.28 -3.36
C ARG A 91 -13.82 10.39 -2.21
N VAL A 92 -13.76 10.89 -0.98
CA VAL A 92 -14.28 10.18 0.20
C VAL A 92 -15.75 9.83 0.02
N SER A 93 -16.55 10.77 -0.49
CA SER A 93 -17.98 10.63 -0.77
C SER A 93 -18.33 9.62 -1.86
N ASP A 94 -17.38 9.22 -2.71
CA ASP A 94 -17.58 8.20 -3.72
C ASP A 94 -17.44 6.76 -3.19
N LEU A 95 -16.76 6.58 -2.06
CA LEU A 95 -16.42 5.27 -1.52
C LEU A 95 -17.67 4.47 -1.15
N LEU A 96 -17.62 3.17 -1.46
CA LEU A 96 -18.64 2.21 -1.07
C LEU A 96 -18.22 1.51 0.22
N LEU A 97 -19.17 1.25 1.13
CA LEU A 97 -18.98 0.29 2.22
C LEU A 97 -19.62 -1.03 1.82
N VAL A 98 -18.85 -2.10 1.79
CA VAL A 98 -19.28 -3.41 1.28
C VAL A 98 -18.99 -4.48 2.32
N ASN A 99 -19.95 -5.37 2.60
CA ASN A 99 -19.73 -6.48 3.51
C ASN A 99 -18.93 -7.63 2.86
N ALA A 100 -18.52 -8.62 3.64
CA ALA A 100 -17.73 -9.76 3.16
C ALA A 100 -18.39 -10.58 2.02
N ARG A 101 -19.71 -10.46 1.82
CA ARG A 101 -20.46 -11.12 0.73
C ARG A 101 -20.49 -10.31 -0.57
N GLY A 102 -19.90 -9.11 -0.59
CA GLY A 102 -19.94 -8.22 -1.74
C GLY A 102 -21.23 -7.40 -1.86
N GLU A 103 -22.02 -7.31 -0.77
CA GLU A 103 -23.24 -6.51 -0.75
C GLU A 103 -22.92 -5.09 -0.25
N THR A 104 -23.39 -4.07 -0.99
CA THR A 104 -23.12 -2.67 -0.67
C THR A 104 -24.05 -2.19 0.45
N ALA A 105 -23.49 -1.79 1.58
CA ALA A 105 -24.17 -1.21 2.74
C ALA A 105 -24.25 0.32 2.67
N ILE A 106 -23.24 0.98 2.09
CA ILE A 106 -23.21 2.45 1.86
C ILE A 106 -22.72 2.73 0.44
N GLY A 107 -23.38 3.68 -0.22
CA GLY A 107 -23.09 4.08 -1.60
C GLY A 107 -24.07 3.47 -2.60
N ALA A 108 -24.19 4.10 -3.78
CA ALA A 108 -25.17 3.73 -4.80
C ALA A 108 -24.56 3.38 -6.16
N ARG A 109 -23.25 3.58 -6.34
CA ARG A 109 -22.55 3.26 -7.59
C ARG A 109 -22.26 1.75 -7.66
N PRO A 110 -22.12 1.16 -8.86
CA PRO A 110 -21.82 -0.25 -9.02
C PRO A 110 -20.48 -0.65 -8.39
N LEU A 111 -20.41 -1.88 -7.86
CA LEU A 111 -19.18 -2.52 -7.39
C LEU A 111 -18.61 -3.45 -8.46
N ASN A 112 -17.28 -3.52 -8.59
CA ASN A 112 -16.64 -4.63 -9.31
C ASN A 112 -16.60 -5.88 -8.41
N GLN A 113 -17.63 -6.71 -8.48
CA GLN A 113 -17.82 -7.83 -7.54
C GLN A 113 -16.72 -8.90 -7.66
N ALA A 114 -16.28 -9.19 -8.89
CA ALA A 114 -15.19 -10.13 -9.19
C ALA A 114 -13.87 -9.71 -8.53
N ALA A 115 -13.47 -8.45 -8.74
CA ALA A 115 -12.32 -7.84 -8.11
C ALA A 115 -12.42 -7.85 -6.57
N PHE A 116 -13.56 -7.43 -6.04
CA PHE A 116 -13.79 -7.36 -4.60
C PHE A 116 -13.66 -8.73 -3.90
N ALA A 117 -14.07 -9.82 -4.57
CA ALA A 117 -13.98 -11.17 -4.02
C ALA A 117 -12.54 -11.57 -3.64
N ILE A 118 -11.52 -11.06 -4.33
CA ILE A 118 -10.11 -11.30 -3.98
C ILE A 118 -9.80 -10.66 -2.62
N HIS A 119 -10.09 -9.37 -2.48
CA HIS A 119 -9.79 -8.63 -1.26
C HIS A 119 -10.62 -9.12 -0.07
N ALA A 120 -11.89 -9.50 -0.28
CA ALA A 120 -12.72 -10.10 0.75
C ALA A 120 -12.09 -11.38 1.32
N ALA A 121 -11.63 -12.30 0.44
CA ALA A 121 -10.97 -13.53 0.87
C ALA A 121 -9.64 -13.27 1.61
N ILE A 122 -8.87 -12.26 1.18
CA ILE A 122 -7.64 -11.84 1.88
C ILE A 122 -7.97 -11.32 3.28
N HIS A 123 -8.97 -10.44 3.40
CA HIS A 123 -9.35 -9.87 4.69
C HIS A 123 -9.96 -10.92 5.64
N GLU A 124 -10.67 -11.92 5.13
CA GLU A 124 -11.21 -13.03 5.91
C GLU A 124 -10.09 -13.94 6.43
N ALA A 125 -9.16 -14.35 5.56
CA ALA A 125 -8.04 -15.20 5.93
C ALA A 125 -7.00 -14.49 6.83
N HIS A 126 -6.90 -13.17 6.72
CA HIS A 126 -5.91 -12.35 7.43
C HIS A 126 -6.58 -11.20 8.21
N PRO A 127 -7.16 -11.46 9.41
CA PRO A 127 -7.93 -10.46 10.17
C PRO A 127 -7.13 -9.20 10.56
N HIS A 128 -5.80 -9.32 10.66
CA HIS A 128 -4.89 -8.22 10.98
C HIS A 128 -4.58 -7.31 9.78
N VAL A 129 -4.93 -7.72 8.55
CA VAL A 129 -4.84 -6.86 7.36
C VAL A 129 -5.98 -5.86 7.39
N VAL A 130 -5.60 -4.57 7.40
CA VAL A 130 -6.54 -3.44 7.34
C VAL A 130 -6.77 -3.04 5.89
N ALA A 131 -5.76 -3.07 5.03
CA ALA A 131 -5.91 -2.65 3.65
C ALA A 131 -5.21 -3.60 2.67
N ALA A 132 -5.77 -3.70 1.47
CA ALA A 132 -5.17 -4.38 0.34
C ALA A 132 -5.28 -3.50 -0.92
N ALA A 133 -4.27 -3.54 -1.78
CA ALA A 133 -4.21 -2.77 -3.02
C ALA A 133 -3.86 -3.68 -4.20
N HIS A 134 -4.63 -3.57 -5.28
CA HIS A 134 -4.38 -4.28 -6.52
C HIS A 134 -4.71 -3.39 -7.72
N THR A 135 -3.82 -3.34 -8.70
CA THR A 135 -4.04 -2.71 -10.00
C THR A 135 -3.32 -3.52 -11.08
N HIS A 136 -3.49 -3.11 -12.34
CA HIS A 136 -2.75 -3.66 -13.48
C HIS A 136 -1.63 -2.72 -13.92
N SER A 137 -0.87 -2.18 -12.95
CA SER A 137 0.27 -1.31 -13.18
C SER A 137 1.25 -1.92 -14.18
N THR A 138 1.83 -1.09 -15.04
CA THR A 138 2.58 -1.55 -16.22
C THR A 138 3.74 -2.46 -15.86
N TYR A 139 4.56 -2.08 -14.88
CA TYR A 139 5.80 -2.79 -14.56
C TYR A 139 5.53 -4.01 -13.69
N GLY A 140 4.65 -3.91 -12.70
CA GLY A 140 4.17 -5.04 -11.90
C GLY A 140 3.53 -6.13 -12.77
N LYS A 141 2.69 -5.73 -13.73
CA LYS A 141 2.12 -6.66 -14.73
C LYS A 141 3.19 -7.28 -15.61
N ALA A 142 4.11 -6.50 -16.16
CA ALA A 142 5.20 -7.02 -16.99
C ALA A 142 6.06 -8.02 -16.21
N TRP A 143 6.50 -7.68 -14.99
CA TRP A 143 7.27 -8.58 -14.12
C TRP A 143 6.53 -9.86 -13.80
N SER A 144 5.22 -9.78 -13.53
CA SER A 144 4.40 -10.95 -13.20
C SER A 144 4.40 -12.03 -14.29
N THR A 145 4.68 -11.67 -15.55
CA THR A 145 4.74 -12.64 -16.65
C THR A 145 5.95 -13.57 -16.58
N LEU A 146 6.98 -13.21 -15.79
CA LEU A 146 8.20 -14.00 -15.63
C LEU A 146 8.04 -15.15 -14.62
N GLY A 147 6.96 -15.18 -13.85
CA GLY A 147 6.65 -16.28 -12.93
C GLY A 147 7.69 -16.50 -11.82
N ARG A 148 8.30 -15.41 -11.33
CA ARG A 148 9.27 -15.46 -10.23
C ARG A 148 9.15 -14.25 -9.30
N ARG A 149 9.71 -14.39 -8.09
CA ARG A 149 9.86 -13.31 -7.11
C ARG A 149 10.92 -12.30 -7.59
N LEU A 150 10.87 -11.08 -7.04
CA LEU A 150 11.89 -10.06 -7.23
C LEU A 150 13.19 -10.47 -6.54
N ASP A 151 14.32 -10.10 -7.17
CA ASP A 151 15.64 -10.27 -6.58
C ASP A 151 16.00 -9.03 -5.73
N PRO A 152 16.83 -9.16 -4.68
CA PRO A 152 17.28 -8.02 -3.88
C PRO A 152 18.36 -7.20 -4.61
N LEU A 153 17.99 -6.53 -5.71
CA LEU A 153 18.95 -5.81 -6.56
C LEU A 153 19.30 -4.41 -6.05
N THR A 154 18.43 -3.82 -5.22
CA THR A 154 18.61 -2.48 -4.67
C THR A 154 18.20 -2.46 -3.19
N GLN A 155 18.69 -1.45 -2.47
CA GLN A 155 18.23 -1.21 -1.09
C GLN A 155 16.69 -1.14 -1.04
N ASP A 156 16.04 -0.46 -1.98
CA ASP A 156 14.57 -0.36 -2.03
C ASP A 156 13.89 -1.72 -2.26
N ALA A 157 14.47 -2.60 -3.10
CA ALA A 157 13.95 -3.94 -3.32
C ALA A 157 14.04 -4.82 -2.06
N CYS A 158 15.00 -4.57 -1.17
CA CYS A 158 15.12 -5.27 0.11
C CYS A 158 13.89 -5.06 1.02
N VAL A 159 13.05 -4.05 0.79
CA VAL A 159 11.74 -3.91 1.46
C VAL A 159 10.90 -5.18 1.33
N PHE A 160 11.08 -5.97 0.25
CA PHE A 160 10.32 -7.18 -0.05
C PHE A 160 11.13 -8.47 0.11
N TYR A 161 12.41 -8.41 0.48
CA TYR A 161 13.24 -9.61 0.57
C TYR A 161 12.65 -10.62 1.57
N GLU A 162 12.37 -11.84 1.10
CA GLU A 162 11.66 -12.90 1.85
C GLU A 162 10.24 -12.52 2.37
N ASP A 163 9.68 -11.39 1.92
CA ASP A 163 8.41 -10.83 2.41
C ASP A 163 7.37 -10.59 1.29
N HIS A 164 7.56 -11.19 0.12
CA HIS A 164 6.54 -11.22 -0.92
C HIS A 164 6.42 -12.61 -1.55
N ALA A 165 5.18 -12.98 -1.87
CA ALA A 165 4.85 -14.29 -2.41
C ALA A 165 4.88 -14.29 -3.95
N LEU A 166 4.95 -15.50 -4.51
CA LEU A 166 4.59 -15.76 -5.91
C LEU A 166 3.30 -16.58 -5.91
N PHE A 167 2.29 -16.10 -6.62
CA PHE A 167 1.08 -16.85 -6.94
C PHE A 167 1.17 -17.34 -8.40
N ASP A 168 1.46 -18.63 -8.59
CA ASP A 168 1.62 -19.30 -9.89
C ASP A 168 0.47 -20.27 -10.16
N ASP A 169 -0.76 -19.78 -10.04
CA ASP A 169 -1.97 -20.58 -10.28
C ASP A 169 -3.07 -19.74 -10.94
N PHE A 170 -2.68 -18.97 -11.95
CA PHE A 170 -3.58 -18.12 -12.72
C PHE A 170 -4.50 -18.94 -13.60
N THR A 171 -5.81 -18.74 -13.44
CA THR A 171 -6.85 -19.54 -14.10
C THR A 171 -7.78 -18.73 -15.01
N GLY A 172 -7.46 -17.46 -15.29
CA GLY A 172 -8.27 -16.58 -16.14
C GLY A 172 -9.02 -15.50 -15.37
N MET A 173 -10.16 -15.04 -15.88
CA MET A 173 -10.93 -13.96 -15.26
C MET A 173 -11.46 -14.43 -13.90
N VAL A 174 -11.24 -13.63 -12.86
CA VAL A 174 -11.54 -13.94 -11.47
C VAL A 174 -13.05 -13.85 -11.22
N VAL A 175 -13.83 -14.78 -11.76
CA VAL A 175 -15.28 -14.89 -11.49
C VAL A 175 -15.56 -15.81 -10.30
N ASP A 176 -14.53 -16.51 -9.82
CA ASP A 176 -14.62 -17.55 -8.80
C ASP A 176 -13.96 -17.10 -7.50
N THR A 177 -14.72 -17.15 -6.39
CA THR A 177 -14.24 -16.86 -5.03
C THR A 177 -13.07 -17.77 -4.62
N ARG A 178 -12.91 -18.94 -5.27
CA ARG A 178 -11.79 -19.86 -5.05
C ARG A 178 -10.43 -19.26 -5.40
N GLU A 179 -10.34 -18.34 -6.35
CA GLU A 179 -9.07 -17.67 -6.65
C GLU A 179 -8.65 -16.72 -5.53
N GLY A 180 -9.60 -15.94 -4.99
CA GLY A 180 -9.36 -15.11 -3.81
C GLY A 180 -8.80 -15.93 -2.64
N ALA A 181 -9.38 -17.10 -2.36
CA ALA A 181 -8.90 -18.01 -1.31
C ALA A 181 -7.47 -18.52 -1.57
N ARG A 182 -7.13 -18.90 -2.81
CA ARG A 182 -5.77 -19.36 -3.16
C ARG A 182 -4.75 -18.22 -3.09
N ILE A 183 -5.11 -16.99 -3.49
CA ILE A 183 -4.26 -15.80 -3.33
C ILE A 183 -4.05 -15.51 -1.84
N ALA A 184 -5.11 -15.56 -1.03
CA ALA A 184 -5.01 -15.37 0.41
C ALA A 184 -4.10 -16.43 1.05
N GLN A 185 -4.16 -17.69 0.59
CA GLN A 185 -3.24 -18.74 1.02
C GLN A 185 -1.80 -18.46 0.61
N ALA A 186 -1.55 -17.98 -0.62
CA ALA A 186 -0.21 -17.62 -1.08
C ALA A 186 0.41 -16.48 -0.25
N LEU A 187 -0.40 -15.56 0.27
CA LEU A 187 0.05 -14.51 1.17
C LEU A 187 0.43 -15.02 2.57
N ALA A 188 -0.02 -16.19 3.01
CA ALA A 188 0.31 -16.70 4.33
C ALA A 188 1.81 -17.05 4.46
N LYS A 189 2.43 -16.68 5.59
CA LYS A 189 3.83 -17.05 5.89
C LYS A 189 3.92 -18.38 6.64
N PRO A 190 4.95 -19.20 6.36
CA PRO A 190 5.31 -20.31 7.24
C PRO A 190 5.60 -19.78 8.66
N GLY A 191 4.94 -20.34 9.68
CA GLY A 191 5.10 -19.91 11.07
C GLY A 191 4.20 -18.77 11.52
N GLY A 192 3.30 -18.28 10.65
CA GLY A 192 2.32 -17.24 10.98
C GLY A 192 2.66 -15.86 10.42
N GLY A 193 1.62 -15.06 10.19
CA GLY A 193 1.72 -13.75 9.55
C GLY A 193 1.43 -13.78 8.04
N THR A 194 1.57 -12.61 7.42
CA THR A 194 1.21 -12.36 6.02
C THR A 194 2.40 -11.71 5.32
N HIS A 195 2.71 -12.17 4.11
CA HIS A 195 3.59 -11.45 3.19
C HIS A 195 2.96 -10.10 2.86
N LYS A 196 3.78 -9.05 2.74
CA LYS A 196 3.26 -7.70 2.41
C LYS A 196 2.71 -7.57 1.00
N GLY A 197 3.02 -8.52 0.12
CA GLY A 197 2.49 -8.56 -1.23
C GLY A 197 2.71 -9.88 -1.94
N ALA A 198 2.16 -9.98 -3.14
CA ALA A 198 2.28 -11.12 -4.03
C ALA A 198 2.47 -10.67 -5.47
N ILE A 199 3.33 -11.37 -6.20
CA ILE A 199 3.37 -11.37 -7.66
C ILE A 199 2.32 -12.37 -8.13
N LEU A 200 1.27 -11.88 -8.80
CA LEU A 200 0.20 -12.70 -9.36
C LEU A 200 0.57 -13.02 -10.81
N LYS A 201 1.12 -14.22 -11.06
CA LYS A 201 1.70 -14.57 -12.35
C LYS A 201 0.70 -14.33 -13.49
N ASN A 202 1.15 -13.68 -14.56
CA ASN A 202 0.34 -13.27 -15.73
C ASN A 202 -0.82 -12.29 -15.44
N HIS A 203 -0.96 -11.76 -14.22
CA HIS A 203 -2.06 -10.87 -13.83
C HIS A 203 -1.54 -9.50 -13.38
N GLY A 204 -0.63 -9.45 -12.41
CA GLY A 204 -0.16 -8.20 -11.84
C GLY A 204 0.49 -8.39 -10.47
N ILE A 205 0.36 -7.36 -9.63
CA ILE A 205 0.85 -7.37 -8.26
C ILE A 205 -0.27 -6.99 -7.29
N LEU A 206 -0.15 -7.45 -6.05
CA LEU A 206 -1.06 -7.13 -4.97
C LEU A 206 -0.24 -6.86 -3.70
N THR A 207 -0.66 -5.90 -2.88
CA THR A 207 -0.10 -5.64 -1.56
C THR A 207 -1.18 -5.65 -0.50
N ALA A 208 -0.79 -6.01 0.72
CA ALA A 208 -1.66 -6.08 1.89
C ALA A 208 -0.90 -5.60 3.13
N GLY A 209 -1.56 -4.85 4.01
CA GLY A 209 -0.88 -4.26 5.15
C GLY A 209 -1.78 -3.84 6.32
N PRO A 210 -1.16 -3.40 7.42
CA PRO A 210 -1.86 -3.01 8.64
C PRO A 210 -2.51 -1.63 8.55
N SER A 211 -2.31 -0.90 7.44
CA SER A 211 -2.91 0.40 7.17
C SER A 211 -3.04 0.64 5.67
N VAL A 212 -3.86 1.62 5.28
CA VAL A 212 -4.01 2.03 3.87
C VAL A 212 -2.68 2.56 3.33
N GLU A 213 -1.98 3.33 4.13
CA GLU A 213 -0.67 3.91 3.84
C GLU A 213 0.36 2.83 3.52
N ALA A 214 0.45 1.80 4.37
CA ALA A 214 1.40 0.70 4.18
C ALA A 214 1.10 -0.08 2.89
N ALA A 215 -0.17 -0.47 2.68
CA ALA A 215 -0.58 -1.19 1.48
C ALA A 215 -0.31 -0.36 0.20
N ALA A 216 -0.68 0.92 0.19
CA ALA A 216 -0.51 1.79 -0.96
C ALA A 216 0.97 2.10 -1.26
N TRP A 217 1.78 2.42 -0.24
CA TRP A 217 3.21 2.66 -0.43
C TRP A 217 3.94 1.39 -0.90
N TRP A 218 3.67 0.24 -0.29
CA TRP A 218 4.27 -1.00 -0.73
C TRP A 218 3.87 -1.35 -2.17
N TYR A 219 2.68 -0.97 -2.62
CA TYR A 219 2.29 -1.15 -4.02
C TYR A 219 3.18 -0.33 -4.96
N ILE A 220 3.36 0.96 -4.65
CA ILE A 220 4.23 1.89 -5.41
C ILE A 220 5.67 1.37 -5.42
N ALA A 221 6.19 0.96 -4.27
CA ALA A 221 7.54 0.45 -4.13
C ALA A 221 7.74 -0.89 -4.88
N LEU A 222 6.73 -1.77 -4.87
CA LEU A 222 6.78 -3.05 -5.56
C LEU A 222 6.78 -2.89 -7.08
N ASP A 223 5.94 -1.98 -7.61
CA ASP A 223 5.94 -1.64 -9.04
C ASP A 223 7.27 -0.97 -9.46
N ASN A 224 7.83 -0.10 -8.62
CA ASN A 224 9.14 0.51 -8.86
C ASN A 224 10.29 -0.51 -8.83
N ALA A 225 10.25 -1.49 -7.92
CA ALA A 225 11.24 -2.56 -7.87
C ALA A 225 11.16 -3.44 -9.13
N ALA A 226 9.94 -3.78 -9.58
CA ALA A 226 9.70 -4.45 -10.84
C ALA A 226 10.23 -3.66 -12.04
N HIS A 227 9.98 -2.35 -12.10
CA HIS A 227 10.50 -1.48 -13.15
C HIS A 227 12.04 -1.49 -13.19
N THR A 228 12.66 -1.31 -12.03
CA THR A 228 14.12 -1.29 -11.89
C THR A 228 14.73 -2.61 -12.34
N GLN A 229 14.14 -3.73 -11.93
CA GLN A 229 14.65 -5.04 -12.28
C GLN A 229 14.50 -5.36 -13.77
N LEU A 230 13.37 -5.01 -14.39
CA LEU A 230 13.18 -5.13 -15.84
C LEU A 230 14.24 -4.34 -16.62
N LEU A 231 14.53 -3.11 -16.22
CA LEU A 231 15.57 -2.29 -16.86
C LEU A 231 16.97 -2.87 -16.66
N ALA A 232 17.28 -3.34 -15.45
CA ALA A 232 18.59 -3.92 -15.14
C ALA A 232 18.84 -5.19 -15.98
N GLU A 233 17.86 -6.07 -16.10
CA GLU A 233 17.94 -7.31 -16.87
C GLU A 233 17.97 -7.07 -18.38
N ALA A 234 17.31 -6.01 -18.86
CA ALA A 234 17.41 -5.59 -20.25
C ALA A 234 18.80 -5.01 -20.57
N ALA A 235 19.45 -4.34 -19.62
CA ALA A 235 20.77 -3.74 -19.79
C ALA A 235 21.92 -4.77 -19.64
N GLY A 236 21.72 -5.84 -18.87
CA GLY A 236 22.73 -6.87 -18.64
C GLY A 236 22.35 -7.86 -17.54
N ALA A 237 23.35 -8.55 -16.98
CA ALA A 237 23.15 -9.46 -15.86
C ALA A 237 23.35 -8.71 -14.51
N PRO A 238 22.27 -8.42 -13.76
CA PRO A 238 22.40 -7.74 -12.47
C PRO A 238 23.12 -8.62 -11.43
N GLN A 239 23.72 -7.98 -10.42
CA GLN A 239 24.37 -8.64 -9.29
C GLN A 239 23.51 -8.40 -8.03
N PRO A 240 22.83 -9.43 -7.50
CA PRO A 240 22.01 -9.27 -6.29
C PRO A 240 22.85 -8.90 -5.07
N ILE A 241 22.24 -8.16 -4.14
CA ILE A 241 22.74 -8.01 -2.78
C ILE A 241 22.72 -9.40 -2.11
N ASP A 242 23.77 -9.74 -1.36
CA ASP A 242 23.85 -11.03 -0.66
C ASP A 242 22.74 -11.17 0.40
N ASP A 243 22.33 -12.41 0.67
CA ASP A 243 21.18 -12.72 1.52
C ASP A 243 21.27 -12.12 2.94
N ASP A 244 22.48 -12.06 3.52
CA ASP A 244 22.67 -11.53 4.88
C ASP A 244 22.52 -10.02 4.89
N THR A 245 23.11 -9.32 3.92
CA THR A 245 22.92 -7.88 3.72
C THR A 245 21.46 -7.56 3.39
N ALA A 246 20.83 -8.31 2.48
CA ALA A 246 19.45 -8.10 2.08
C ALA A 246 18.48 -8.27 3.26
N ARG A 247 18.68 -9.29 4.10
CA ARG A 247 17.89 -9.51 5.32
C ARG A 247 18.15 -8.44 6.38
N HIS A 248 19.39 -8.01 6.55
CA HIS A 248 19.72 -6.90 7.45
C HIS A 248 19.02 -5.61 7.01
N THR A 249 19.11 -5.26 5.73
CA THR A 249 18.43 -4.10 5.15
C THR A 249 16.93 -4.23 5.30
N HIS A 250 16.34 -5.40 5.01
CA HIS A 250 14.92 -5.64 5.24
C HIS A 250 14.51 -5.36 6.69
N GLY A 251 15.31 -5.78 7.67
CA GLY A 251 15.08 -5.48 9.08
C GLY A 251 15.09 -3.97 9.42
N GLN A 252 15.72 -3.14 8.60
CA GLN A 252 15.80 -1.69 8.79
C GLN A 252 14.66 -0.92 8.10
N ILE A 253 14.23 -1.36 6.91
CA ILE A 253 13.30 -0.60 6.05
C ILE A 253 12.02 -1.36 5.67
N GLY A 254 11.90 -2.63 6.05
CA GLY A 254 10.78 -3.49 5.72
C GLY A 254 9.55 -3.27 6.60
N GLY A 255 9.66 -2.55 7.71
CA GLY A 255 8.55 -2.29 8.64
C GLY A 255 7.47 -1.37 8.07
N PRO A 256 6.24 -1.40 8.63
CA PRO A 256 5.14 -0.53 8.21
C PRO A 256 5.35 0.95 8.55
N ASP A 257 6.16 1.27 9.56
CA ASP A 257 6.38 2.67 10.00
C ASP A 257 7.03 3.51 8.90
N GLY A 258 8.05 2.96 8.23
CA GLY A 258 8.68 3.62 7.07
C GLY A 258 7.70 3.82 5.92
N ALA A 259 6.79 2.87 5.71
CA ALA A 259 5.77 2.96 4.68
C ALA A 259 4.73 4.04 4.99
N LEU A 260 4.36 4.19 6.25
CA LEU A 260 3.46 5.24 6.72
C LEU A 260 4.03 6.63 6.42
N HIS A 261 5.28 6.90 6.82
CA HIS A 261 5.89 8.22 6.57
C HIS A 261 6.13 8.50 5.07
N ALA A 262 6.49 7.47 4.31
CA ALA A 262 6.64 7.60 2.86
C ALA A 262 5.30 7.99 2.21
N PHE A 263 4.20 7.35 2.60
CA PHE A 263 2.88 7.69 2.10
C PHE A 263 2.38 9.05 2.63
N ASP A 264 2.65 9.43 3.88
CA ASP A 264 2.24 10.73 4.44
C ASP A 264 2.80 11.90 3.64
N SER A 265 4.03 11.79 3.13
CA SER A 265 4.62 12.77 2.22
C SER A 265 3.82 12.91 0.91
N LEU A 266 3.41 11.78 0.32
CA LEU A 266 2.57 11.75 -0.87
C LEU A 266 1.16 12.28 -0.59
N TYR A 267 0.59 11.93 0.57
CA TYR A 267 -0.71 12.40 1.04
C TYR A 267 -0.73 13.92 1.19
N ALA A 268 0.27 14.51 1.87
CA ALA A 268 0.35 15.94 2.07
C ALA A 268 0.37 16.70 0.73
N ARG A 269 1.14 16.18 -0.24
CA ARG A 269 1.20 16.75 -1.59
C ARG A 269 -0.12 16.60 -2.34
N ILE A 270 -0.72 15.40 -2.36
CA ILE A 270 -1.93 15.17 -3.15
C ILE A 270 -3.13 15.94 -2.61
N VAL A 271 -3.24 16.13 -1.29
CA VAL A 271 -4.28 16.98 -0.68
C VAL A 271 -4.07 18.45 -1.00
N ALA A 272 -2.82 18.92 -1.02
CA ALA A 272 -2.54 20.30 -1.41
C ALA A 272 -2.88 20.58 -2.88
N ASP A 273 -2.64 19.61 -3.76
CA ASP A 273 -2.88 19.76 -5.19
C ASP A 273 -4.34 19.48 -5.59
N GLU A 274 -5.03 18.54 -4.91
CA GLU A 274 -6.36 18.03 -5.26
C GLU A 274 -7.26 17.92 -4.01
N PRO A 275 -7.58 19.04 -3.34
CA PRO A 275 -8.29 19.01 -2.05
C PRO A 275 -9.71 18.44 -2.13
N ASP A 276 -10.32 18.40 -3.33
CA ASP A 276 -11.64 17.81 -3.57
C ASP A 276 -11.70 16.30 -3.27
N LEU A 277 -10.54 15.63 -3.14
CA LEU A 277 -10.49 14.22 -2.73
C LEU A 277 -11.07 13.99 -1.33
N LEU A 278 -11.10 15.02 -0.48
CA LEU A 278 -11.59 14.94 0.91
C LEU A 278 -13.12 15.12 1.02
N ASP A 279 -13.79 15.48 -0.07
CA ASP A 279 -15.25 15.67 -0.10
C ASP A 279 -16.01 14.36 0.05
#